data_AF-F7PLR2-F1
#
_entry.id   AF-F7PLR2-F1
#
_cell.length_a   1.000
_cell.length_b   1.000
_cell.length_c   1.000
_cell.angle_alpha   90.00
_cell.angle_beta   90.00
_cell.angle_gamma   90.00
#
_symmetry.space_group_name_H-M   'P 1'
#
loop_
_entity.id
_entity.type
_entity.pdbx_description
1 polymer ?
#
loop_
_entity_poly.entity_id
_entity_poly.type
_entity_poly.pdbx_seq_one_letter_code
_entity_poly.pdbx_strand_id
1 'polypeptide(L)' 'MNFTQEERRIYGIIRQNAPASVEQITVIVSHSDLDLKQDGVEEVIDDIADEDIVEQRDGEYQPTDPDFRIPHPGEKRL' A
#
# COMPACT_ATOMS: atom_id res chain seq x y z
N MET A 1 6.56 10.20 10.55
CA MET A 1 6.40 9.91 9.13
C MET A 1 5.00 10.31 8.70
N ASN A 2 4.83 10.91 7.52
CA ASN A 2 3.54 11.42 7.04
C ASN A 2 3.22 10.72 5.72
N PHE A 3 2.26 9.80 5.74
CA PHE A 3 1.88 9.09 4.52
C PHE A 3 1.03 9.95 3.58
N THR A 4 1.34 9.90 2.28
CA THR A 4 0.58 10.53 1.20
C THR A 4 -0.79 9.83 1.00
N GLN A 5 -1.70 10.46 0.25
CA GLN A 5 -2.98 9.82 -0.06
C GLN A 5 -2.81 8.54 -0.90
N GLU A 6 -1.81 8.52 -1.79
CA GLU A 6 -1.49 7.38 -2.64
C GLU A 6 -0.98 6.22 -1.80
N GLU A 7 0.04 6.43 -0.96
CA GLU A 7 0.57 5.42 -0.04
C GLU A 7 -0.52 4.83 0.86
N ARG A 8 -1.38 5.69 1.43
CA ARG A 8 -2.53 5.25 2.25
C ARG A 8 -3.46 4.33 1.49
N ARG A 9 -3.71 4.66 0.23
CA ARG A 9 -4.66 3.92 -0.61
C ARG A 9 -4.04 2.61 -1.08
N ILE A 10 -2.78 2.62 -1.54
CA ILE A 10 -2.04 1.42 -1.93
C ILE A 10 -1.87 0.48 -0.73
N TYR A 11 -1.44 0.97 0.43
CA TYR A 11 -1.37 0.16 1.65
C TYR A 11 -2.73 -0.44 2.02
N GLY A 12 -3.81 0.35 1.90
CA GLY A 12 -5.17 -0.13 2.11
C GLY A 12 -5.56 -1.27 1.17
N ILE A 13 -5.15 -1.21 -0.10
CA ILE A 13 -5.36 -2.27 -1.10
C ILE A 13 -4.55 -3.50 -0.73
N ILE A 14 -3.27 -3.36 -0.43
CA ILE A 14 -2.39 -4.46 0.00
C ILE A 14 -3.00 -5.14 1.22
N ARG A 15 -3.35 -4.39 2.27
CA ARG A 15 -3.92 -4.95 3.50
C ARG A 15 -5.21 -5.74 3.28
N GLN A 16 -6.07 -5.33 2.34
CA GLN A 16 -7.33 -6.00 2.06
C GLN A 16 -7.19 -7.23 1.16
N ASN A 17 -6.12 -7.28 0.35
CA ASN A 17 -5.93 -8.32 -0.65
C ASN A 17 -4.68 -9.18 -0.40
N ALA A 18 -3.97 -8.96 0.71
CA ALA A 18 -2.73 -9.64 1.02
C ALA A 18 -2.93 -11.16 1.14
N PRO A 19 -1.98 -11.95 0.61
CA PRO A 19 -0.84 -11.52 -0.21
C PRO A 19 -1.28 -11.09 -1.62
N ALA A 20 -0.68 -10.01 -2.15
CA ALA A 20 -1.05 -9.46 -3.46
C ALA A 20 0.16 -9.07 -4.32
N SER A 21 0.17 -9.42 -5.60
CA SER A 21 1.23 -9.02 -6.55
C SER A 21 1.05 -7.58 -7.05
N VAL A 22 2.12 -6.96 -7.57
CA VAL A 22 2.05 -5.63 -8.20
C VAL A 22 1.00 -5.57 -9.30
N GLU A 23 0.88 -6.63 -10.10
CA GLU A 23 -0.13 -6.71 -11.16
C GLU A 23 -1.56 -6.66 -10.61
N GLN A 24 -1.84 -7.42 -9.54
CA GLN A 24 -3.16 -7.40 -8.89
C GLN A 24 -3.47 -6.03 -8.27
N ILE A 25 -2.50 -5.43 -7.58
CA ILE A 25 -2.64 -4.09 -6.99
C ILE A 25 -2.91 -3.07 -8.10
N THR A 26 -2.15 -3.12 -9.20
CA THR A 26 -2.31 -2.24 -10.36
C THR A 26 -3.71 -2.36 -10.97
N VAL A 27 -4.24 -3.58 -11.11
CA VAL A 27 -5.61 -3.78 -11.60
C VAL A 27 -6.62 -3.13 -10.66
N ILE A 28 -6.50 -3.32 -9.35
CA ILE A 28 -7.41 -2.72 -8.35
C ILE A 28 -7.32 -1.19 -8.36
N VAL A 29 -6.12 -0.65 -8.48
CA VAL A 29 -5.85 0.79 -8.60
C VAL A 29 -6.50 1.36 -9.87
N SER A 30 -6.40 0.66 -11.00
CA SER A 30 -7.01 1.08 -12.27
C SER A 30 -8.54 1.15 -12.25
N HIS A 31 -9.16 0.43 -11.32
CA HIS A 31 -10.61 0.48 -11.04
C HIS A 31 -10.97 1.45 -9.92
N SER A 32 -10.00 2.16 -9.35
CA SER A 32 -10.17 3.18 -8.30
C SER A 32 -10.08 4.58 -8.90
N ASP A 33 -10.39 5.61 -8.10
CA ASP A 33 -10.17 7.03 -8.48
C ASP A 33 -8.69 7.46 -8.53
N LEU A 34 -7.75 6.50 -8.47
CA LEU A 34 -6.32 6.75 -8.56
C LEU A 34 -5.87 6.64 -10.02
N ASP A 35 -5.40 7.74 -10.61
CA ASP A 35 -4.78 7.74 -11.94
C ASP A 35 -3.28 7.39 -11.83
N LEU A 36 -3.00 6.17 -11.40
CA LEU A 36 -1.63 5.63 -11.32
C LEU A 36 -1.44 4.52 -12.37
N LYS A 37 -0.35 4.61 -13.11
CA LYS A 37 0.14 3.54 -13.98
C LYS A 37 0.94 2.54 -13.15
N GLN A 38 1.21 1.36 -13.71
CA GLN A 38 1.98 0.29 -13.04
C GLN A 38 3.29 0.80 -12.43
N ASP A 39 4.09 1.57 -13.18
CA ASP A 39 5.36 2.12 -12.69
C ASP A 39 5.19 2.98 -11.43
N GLY A 40 4.10 3.76 -11.35
CA GLY A 40 3.79 4.58 -10.18
C GLY A 40 3.22 3.77 -9.02
N VAL A 41 2.56 2.64 -9.28
CA VAL A 41 2.15 1.71 -8.23
C VAL A 41 3.37 1.06 -7.60
N GLU A 42 4.35 0.64 -8.40
CA GLU A 42 5.59 0.05 -7.92
C GLU A 42 6.40 1.04 -7.05
N GLU A 43 6.57 2.29 -7.51
CA GLU A 43 7.22 3.35 -6.73
C GLU A 43 6.57 3.56 -5.36
N VAL A 44 5.24 3.64 -5.31
CA VAL A 44 4.51 3.81 -4.04
C VAL A 44 4.60 2.57 -3.14
N ILE A 45 4.69 1.36 -3.72
CA ILE A 45 4.89 0.13 -2.96
C ILE A 45 6.29 0.10 -2.34
N ASP A 46 7.31 0.52 -3.07
CA ASP A 46 8.68 0.61 -2.57
C ASP A 46 8.77 1.64 -1.42
N ASP A 47 8.14 2.81 -1.56
CA ASP A 47 8.11 3.85 -0.52
C ASP A 47 7.48 3.36 0.80
N ILE A 48 6.41 2.55 0.74
CA ILE A 48 5.80 1.96 1.95
C ILE A 48 6.55 0.72 2.45
N ALA A 49 7.30 0.03 1.60
CA ALA A 49 8.16 -1.08 2.02
C ALA A 49 9.38 -0.56 2.80
N ASP A 50 9.95 0.59 2.41
CA ASP A 50 11.04 1.26 3.13
C ASP A 50 10.67 1.67 4.57
N GLU A 51 9.38 1.77 4.87
CA GLU A 51 8.86 2.07 6.21
C GLU A 51 8.64 0.83 7.09
N ASP A 52 9.04 -0.36 6.63
CA ASP A 52 8.87 -1.65 7.34
C ASP A 52 7.39 -2.00 7.66
N ILE A 53 6.42 -1.39 6.98
CA ILE A 53 4.97 -1.66 7.18
C ILE A 53 4.40 -2.67 6.17
N VAL A 54 5.13 -2.94 5.10
CA VAL A 54 4.83 -3.94 4.08
C VAL A 54 6.10 -4.78 3.84
N GLU A 55 5.94 -6.08 3.66
CA GLU A 55 7.01 -6.99 3.25
C GLU A 55 6.65 -7.68 1.93
N GLN A 56 7.68 -8.02 1.16
CA GLN A 56 7.54 -8.85 -0.04
C GLN A 56 7.91 -10.30 0.28
N ARG A 57 7.04 -11.25 -0.08
CA ARG A 57 7.30 -12.70 -0.02
C ARG A 57 6.85 -13.34 -1.33
N ASP A 58 7.74 -14.11 -1.95
CA ASP A 58 7.46 -14.83 -3.20
C ASP A 58 6.92 -13.94 -4.34
N GLY A 59 7.31 -12.65 -4.36
CA GLY A 59 6.85 -11.66 -5.36
C GLY A 59 5.49 -11.02 -5.04
N GLU A 60 4.90 -11.32 -3.89
CA GLU A 60 3.66 -10.75 -3.39
C GLU A 60 3.92 -9.87 -2.17
N TYR A 61 3.11 -8.83 -2.00
CA TYR A 61 3.20 -7.87 -0.91
C TYR A 61 2.12 -8.12 0.13
N GLN A 62 2.49 -7.98 1.40
CA GLN A 62 1.60 -8.11 2.54
C GLN A 62 2.01 -7.17 3.68
N PRO A 63 1.09 -6.74 4.57
CA PRO A 63 1.46 -5.99 5.76
C PRO A 63 2.37 -6.81 6.66
N THR A 64 3.40 -6.17 7.23
CA THR A 64 4.25 -6.79 8.26
C THR A 64 3.49 -7.02 9.58
N ASP A 65 2.52 -6.15 9.87
CA ASP A 65 1.55 -6.28 10.96
C ASP A 65 0.11 -6.19 10.39
N PRO A 66 -0.72 -7.24 10.50
CA PRO A 66 -2.09 -7.26 9.97
C PRO A 66 -3.04 -6.28 10.69
N ASP A 67 -2.75 -5.94 11.94
CA ASP A 67 -3.54 -5.01 12.74
C ASP A 67 -3.11 -3.55 12.56
N PHE A 68 -1.93 -3.33 11.95
CA PHE A 68 -1.49 -1.98 11.63
C PHE A 68 -2.44 -1.31 10.63
N ARG A 69 -2.66 -0.01 10.85
CA ARG A 69 -3.37 0.87 9.91
C ARG A 69 -2.62 2.19 9.82
N ILE A 70 -2.50 2.72 8.62
CA ILE A 70 -2.01 4.07 8.43
C ILE A 70 -3.06 5.07 8.97
N PRO A 71 -2.76 5.85 10.03
CA PRO A 71 -3.73 6.72 10.69
C PRO A 71 -4.14 7.88 9.77
N HIS A 72 -5.43 8.23 9.68
CA HIS A 72 -5.93 9.31 8.81
C HIS A 72 -5.24 10.66 9.13
N PRO A 73 -5.14 11.60 8.18
CA PRO A 73 -4.58 12.92 8.44
C PRO A 73 -5.32 13.58 9.61
N GLY A 74 -4.61 13.88 10.70
CA GLY A 74 -5.18 14.48 11.92
C GLY A 74 -5.55 13.50 13.04
N GLU A 75 -5.51 12.18 12.83
CA GLU A 75 -5.57 11.21 13.93
C GLU A 75 -4.23 11.20 14.70
N LYS A 76 -4.25 11.50 16.00
CA LYS A 76 -3.09 11.24 16.86
C LYS A 76 -3.03 9.74 17.17
N ARG A 77 -1.84 9.13 17.09
CA ARG A 77 -1.59 7.81 17.69
C ARG A 77 -2.04 7.88 19.16
N LEU A 78 -2.99 7.01 19.53
CA LEU A 78 -3.34 6.75 20.93
C LEU A 78 -2.25 5.89 21.57
#